data_AF-A0A7X7KZ89-F1
#
_entry.id   AF-A0A7X7KZ89-F1
#
_cell.length_a   1.000
_cell.length_b   1.000
_cell.length_c   1.000
_cell.angle_alpha   90.00
_cell.angle_beta   90.00
_cell.angle_gamma   90.00
#
_symmetry.space_group_name_H-M   'P 1'
#
loop_
_entity.id
_entity.type
_entity.pdbx_description
1 polymer ?
#
loop_
_entity_poly.entity_id
_entity_poly.type
_entity_poly.pdbx_seq_one_letter_code
_entity_poly.pdbx_strand_id
1 'polypeptide(L)'
;MSESSTRRAGHRLAAAFTALWATLGLLPAGGCRPHATLDAPVLMYHSVEPDPGDSVWSVSTNAFDRQLADLARQGYTSILPRDLARARRGWRRLPPKPVILTFDDGLLNNLQYAEPLLRQHGFRAICYLIIDRVADAPADRRTWREAPCLTWEEVRAMQRRGTFSFGVHSLAHTPDPRREAETVASARQAFRRRTGRSPDSFCYPHGQAPDVLREAVQAAGFTTAMVCEDTWHVFSPTNDLLRIPRVSVYGGRHPKRHERHGLFRDAAAARPAATSPQPDRAGEPAPAPRPAVHPHPIPKHPPP
;
A
#
# COMPACT_ATOMS: atom_id res chain seq x y z
N MET A 1 -21.14 85.70 2.86
CA MET A 1 -19.96 85.06 2.25
C MET A 1 -20.42 83.68 1.81
N SER A 2 -20.71 83.55 0.50
CA SER A 2 -19.86 82.83 -0.47
C SER A 2 -20.08 81.32 -0.32
N GLU A 3 -21.06 80.76 -1.05
CA GLU A 3 -20.87 79.98 -2.31
C GLU A 3 -20.70 78.47 -1.98
N SER A 4 -21.16 77.50 -2.78
CA SER A 4 -21.36 77.49 -4.24
C SER A 4 -22.39 76.42 -4.70
N SER A 5 -22.83 76.54 -5.96
CA SER A 5 -23.27 75.47 -6.90
C SER A 5 -24.26 74.38 -6.43
N THR A 6 -25.52 74.34 -6.88
CA THR A 6 -26.01 73.95 -8.24
C THR A 6 -25.59 72.54 -8.71
N ARG A 7 -26.43 71.69 -9.34
CA ARG A 7 -27.73 71.90 -10.04
C ARG A 7 -28.52 70.57 -10.14
N ARG A 8 -29.86 70.65 -10.28
CA ARG A 8 -30.69 69.57 -10.86
C ARG A 8 -30.57 69.59 -12.39
N ALA A 9 -30.67 68.42 -13.03
CA ALA A 9 -31.61 68.11 -14.12
C ALA A 9 -31.27 66.76 -14.75
N GLY A 10 -32.28 65.94 -15.08
CA GLY A 10 -32.07 64.69 -15.82
C GLY A 10 -32.67 64.78 -17.22
N HIS A 11 -32.09 64.05 -18.16
CA HIS A 11 -32.74 63.70 -19.43
C HIS A 11 -32.58 62.20 -19.70
N ARG A 12 -33.65 61.61 -20.25
CA ARG A 12 -33.71 60.24 -20.79
C ARG A 12 -33.28 60.25 -22.26
N LEU A 13 -33.18 59.03 -22.84
CA LEU A 13 -32.92 58.69 -24.25
C LEU A 13 -31.41 58.59 -24.60
N ALA A 14 -30.97 57.73 -25.51
CA ALA A 14 -31.50 56.44 -25.99
C ALA A 14 -30.39 55.69 -26.76
N ALA A 15 -30.47 54.35 -26.77
CA ALA A 15 -29.88 53.42 -27.73
C ALA A 15 -28.55 53.73 -28.46
N ALA A 16 -27.53 52.92 -28.18
CA ALA A 16 -26.62 52.41 -29.22
C ALA A 16 -26.31 50.93 -28.95
N PHE A 17 -26.73 50.05 -29.85
CA PHE A 17 -26.42 48.62 -29.79
C PHE A 17 -24.95 48.40 -30.19
N THR A 18 -24.17 47.75 -29.33
CA THR A 18 -22.96 47.02 -29.74
C THR A 18 -23.04 45.59 -29.23
N ALA A 19 -23.31 44.66 -30.14
CA ALA A 19 -23.27 43.24 -29.84
C ALA A 19 -21.82 42.79 -29.70
N LEU A 20 -21.42 42.38 -28.50
CA LEU A 20 -20.21 41.58 -28.30
C LEU A 20 -20.64 40.18 -27.87
N TRP A 21 -20.42 39.21 -28.75
CA TRP A 21 -20.70 37.81 -28.47
C TRP A 21 -19.86 37.36 -27.28
N ALA A 22 -20.53 36.99 -26.18
CA ALA A 22 -19.86 36.34 -25.06
C ALA A 22 -19.35 34.98 -25.53
N THR A 23 -18.05 34.91 -25.84
CA THR A 23 -17.33 33.64 -25.97
C THR A 23 -17.31 32.98 -24.61
N LEU A 24 -18.35 32.17 -24.36
CA LEU A 24 -18.41 31.27 -23.22
C LEU A 24 -17.29 30.23 -23.41
N GLY A 25 -16.10 30.58 -22.91
CA GLY A 25 -14.93 29.72 -23.01
C GLY A 25 -15.28 28.37 -22.40
N LEU A 26 -15.23 27.31 -23.22
CA LEU A 26 -15.26 25.96 -22.71
C LEU A 26 -14.09 25.80 -21.74
N LEU A 27 -14.39 25.88 -20.44
CA LEU A 27 -13.54 25.28 -19.43
C LEU A 27 -13.33 23.84 -19.88
N PRO A 28 -12.09 23.38 -20.13
CA PRO A 28 -11.88 21.99 -20.49
C PRO A 28 -12.44 21.17 -19.33
N ALA A 29 -13.45 20.35 -19.62
CA ALA A 29 -14.03 19.44 -18.65
C ALA A 29 -12.86 18.72 -17.98
N GLY A 30 -12.76 18.84 -16.65
CA GLY A 30 -11.58 18.46 -15.88
C GLY A 30 -11.32 16.97 -16.03
N GLY A 31 -10.58 16.61 -17.08
CA GLY A 31 -10.35 15.24 -17.47
C GLY A 31 -9.72 14.52 -16.30
N CYS A 32 -10.45 13.54 -15.76
CA CYS A 32 -9.96 12.71 -14.68
C CYS A 32 -8.78 11.92 -15.25
N ARG A 33 -7.57 12.49 -15.14
CA ARG A 33 -6.34 11.81 -15.55
C ARG A 33 -6.36 10.45 -14.83
N PRO A 34 -6.22 9.32 -15.55
CA PRO A 34 -6.19 8.02 -14.88
C PRO A 34 -5.13 8.10 -13.78
N HIS A 35 -5.52 7.75 -12.56
CA HIS A 35 -4.66 7.90 -11.40
C HIS A 35 -3.40 7.08 -11.68
N ALA A 36 -2.26 7.74 -11.81
CA ALA A 36 -1.04 7.10 -12.28
C ALA A 36 -0.73 5.88 -11.40
N THR A 37 -0.44 4.75 -12.04
CA THR A 37 0.03 3.55 -11.33
C THR A 37 1.29 3.92 -10.55
N LEU A 38 1.26 3.67 -9.25
CA LEU A 38 2.28 4.17 -8.33
C LEU A 38 2.82 3.02 -7.51
N ASP A 39 4.10 2.70 -7.69
CA ASP A 39 4.75 1.64 -6.94
C ASP A 39 4.95 2.09 -5.48
N ALA A 40 4.31 1.35 -4.57
CA ALA A 40 4.32 1.62 -3.14
C ALA A 40 4.91 0.40 -2.42
N PRO A 41 6.24 0.28 -2.31
CA PRO A 41 6.87 -0.81 -1.54
C PRO A 41 6.31 -0.85 -0.12
N VAL A 42 5.83 -2.03 0.28
CA VAL A 42 5.38 -2.30 1.65
C VAL A 42 6.39 -3.24 2.28
N LEU A 43 7.24 -2.69 3.14
CA LEU A 43 8.36 -3.41 3.74
C LEU A 43 7.92 -4.06 5.04
N MET A 44 8.18 -5.37 5.18
CA MET A 44 7.83 -6.18 6.34
C MET A 44 9.05 -6.43 7.23
N TYR A 45 9.07 -5.77 8.38
CA TYR A 45 9.97 -6.00 9.51
C TYR A 45 9.21 -6.74 10.62
N HIS A 46 9.94 -7.37 11.54
CA HIS A 46 9.37 -7.90 12.79
C HIS A 46 10.13 -7.31 13.99
N SER A 47 11.46 -7.41 13.95
CA SER A 47 12.35 -7.04 15.04
C SER A 47 13.50 -6.14 14.55
N VAL A 48 13.89 -5.18 15.37
CA VAL A 48 15.13 -4.38 15.20
C VAL A 48 15.86 -4.34 16.53
N GLU A 49 17.14 -4.73 16.55
CA GLU A 49 17.97 -4.78 17.75
C GLU A 49 19.47 -4.62 17.42
N PRO A 50 20.37 -4.39 18.39
CA PRO A 50 21.80 -4.16 18.09
C PRO A 50 22.50 -5.37 17.45
N ASP A 51 22.31 -6.57 18.01
CA ASP A 51 22.84 -7.84 17.48
C ASP A 51 21.71 -8.86 17.30
N PRO A 52 21.20 -9.06 16.07
CA PRO A 52 20.16 -10.05 15.78
C PRO A 52 20.67 -11.49 15.70
N GLY A 53 21.97 -11.75 15.84
CA GLY A 53 22.57 -13.07 15.71
C GLY A 53 22.23 -13.75 14.37
N ASP A 54 21.62 -14.92 14.44
CA ASP A 54 21.15 -15.70 13.28
C ASP A 54 19.64 -15.53 12.99
N SER A 55 18.95 -14.64 13.71
CA SER A 55 17.51 -14.42 13.55
C SER A 55 17.17 -13.83 12.18
N VAL A 56 16.50 -14.63 11.35
CA VAL A 56 16.08 -14.25 9.98
C VAL A 56 15.12 -13.05 9.98
N TRP A 57 14.36 -12.87 11.06
CA TRP A 57 13.32 -11.85 11.20
C TRP A 57 13.75 -10.62 12.00
N SER A 58 15.02 -10.56 12.43
CA SER A 58 15.57 -9.43 13.19
C SER A 58 16.67 -8.72 12.43
N VAL A 59 16.51 -7.41 12.23
CA VAL A 59 17.44 -6.55 11.48
C VAL A 59 18.31 -5.79 12.48
N SER A 60 19.62 -5.71 12.23
CA SER A 60 20.49 -4.93 13.13
C SER A 60 20.18 -3.44 13.05
N THR A 61 20.31 -2.70 14.15
CA THR A 61 20.12 -1.23 14.18
C THR A 61 20.90 -0.52 13.09
N ASN A 62 22.15 -0.92 12.86
CA ASN A 62 23.00 -0.38 11.79
C ASN A 62 22.49 -0.70 10.37
N ALA A 63 21.90 -1.88 10.15
CA ALA A 63 21.30 -2.22 8.87
C ALA A 63 19.99 -1.43 8.65
N PHE A 64 19.16 -1.30 9.67
CA PHE A 64 17.91 -0.54 9.62
C PHE A 64 18.15 0.96 9.41
N ASP A 65 19.11 1.55 10.13
CA ASP A 65 19.52 2.95 9.94
C ASP A 65 19.98 3.23 8.50
N ARG A 66 20.80 2.35 7.92
CA ARG A 66 21.22 2.44 6.51
C ARG A 66 20.04 2.30 5.54
N GLN A 67 19.12 1.37 5.77
CA GLN A 67 17.91 1.19 4.95
C GLN A 67 17.04 2.45 4.94
N LEU A 68 16.85 3.10 6.10
CA LEU A 68 16.13 4.38 6.19
C LEU A 68 16.90 5.51 5.46
N ALA A 69 18.22 5.61 5.67
CA ALA A 69 19.05 6.60 4.99
C ALA A 69 19.04 6.44 3.45
N ASP A 70 19.04 5.20 2.96
CA ASP A 70 18.93 4.87 1.53
C ASP A 70 17.55 5.26 0.96
N LEU A 71 16.46 4.97 1.68
CA LEU A 71 15.10 5.39 1.30
C LEU A 71 14.98 6.92 1.24
N ALA A 72 15.48 7.62 2.25
CA ALA A 72 15.47 9.08 2.31
C ALA A 72 16.26 9.71 1.16
N ARG A 73 17.48 9.21 0.88
CA ARG A 73 18.34 9.66 -0.23
C ARG A 73 17.67 9.49 -1.60
N GLN A 74 16.86 8.44 -1.76
CA GLN A 74 16.11 8.17 -2.98
C GLN A 74 14.80 8.98 -3.09
N GLY A 75 14.46 9.78 -2.09
CA GLY A 75 13.26 10.63 -2.06
C GLY A 75 11.98 9.90 -1.69
N TYR A 76 12.06 8.73 -1.03
CA TYR A 76 10.87 8.05 -0.52
C TYR A 76 10.24 8.82 0.65
N THR A 77 8.91 8.78 0.73
CA THR A 77 8.13 9.35 1.84
C THR A 77 7.21 8.28 2.41
N SER A 78 7.30 8.02 3.72
CA SER A 78 6.40 7.06 4.35
C SER A 78 4.95 7.53 4.31
N ILE A 79 4.07 6.65 3.87
CA ILE A 79 2.62 6.74 4.04
C ILE A 79 2.15 5.59 4.94
N LEU A 80 0.88 5.62 5.34
CA LEU A 80 0.26 4.57 6.12
C LEU A 80 -0.82 3.87 5.28
N PRO A 81 -1.22 2.62 5.58
CA PRO A 81 -2.14 1.85 4.72
C PRO A 81 -3.46 2.59 4.42
N ARG A 82 -4.04 3.22 5.45
CA ARG A 82 -5.23 4.08 5.33
C ARG A 82 -5.10 5.21 4.31
N ASP A 83 -3.89 5.63 3.97
CA ASP A 83 -3.66 6.67 2.98
C ASP A 83 -3.90 6.15 1.55
N LEU A 84 -3.66 4.87 1.28
CA LEU A 84 -4.07 4.20 0.04
C LEU A 84 -5.60 4.18 -0.07
N ALA A 85 -6.28 3.82 1.02
CA ALA A 85 -7.75 3.83 1.08
C ALA A 85 -8.34 5.24 0.91
N ARG A 86 -7.68 6.28 1.44
CA ARG A 86 -8.04 7.68 1.22
C ARG A 86 -7.75 8.14 -0.21
N ALA A 87 -6.62 7.74 -0.79
CA ALA A 87 -6.26 8.08 -2.17
C ALA A 87 -7.22 7.46 -3.18
N ARG A 88 -7.63 6.20 -2.98
CA ARG A 88 -8.65 5.52 -3.80
C ARG A 88 -10.01 6.24 -3.78
N ARG A 89 -10.31 7.01 -2.73
CA ARG A 89 -11.52 7.85 -2.61
C ARG A 89 -11.31 9.31 -3.07
N GLY A 90 -10.13 9.67 -3.59
CA GLY A 90 -9.77 11.04 -3.92
C GLY A 90 -9.52 11.97 -2.73
N TRP A 91 -9.55 11.45 -1.49
CA TRP A 91 -9.42 12.23 -0.25
C TRP A 91 -7.97 12.55 0.13
N ARG A 92 -6.98 11.98 -0.56
CA ARG A 92 -5.55 12.27 -0.36
C ARG A 92 -4.77 12.05 -1.65
N ARG A 93 -3.86 12.96 -1.99
CA ARG A 93 -2.82 12.71 -2.99
C ARG A 93 -1.63 12.00 -2.33
N LEU A 94 -1.13 10.93 -2.93
CA LEU A 94 0.07 10.23 -2.47
C LEU A 94 1.34 11.02 -2.88
N PRO A 95 2.44 10.90 -2.12
CA PRO A 95 3.74 11.46 -2.54
C PRO A 95 4.27 10.73 -3.79
N PRO A 96 5.20 11.32 -4.56
CA PRO A 96 5.71 10.71 -5.81
C PRO A 96 6.44 9.38 -5.63
N LYS A 97 6.98 9.11 -4.44
CA LYS A 97 7.61 7.85 -4.04
C LYS A 97 7.09 7.43 -2.66
N PRO A 98 5.92 6.80 -2.56
CA PRO A 98 5.42 6.31 -1.29
C PRO A 98 6.21 5.08 -0.85
N VAL A 99 6.35 4.90 0.47
CA VAL A 99 6.75 3.62 1.08
C VAL A 99 5.85 3.35 2.27
N ILE A 100 5.53 2.10 2.57
CA ILE A 100 4.85 1.71 3.81
C ILE A 100 5.81 0.83 4.61
N LEU A 101 6.15 1.28 5.81
CA LEU A 101 6.98 0.52 6.74
C LEU A 101 6.06 -0.23 7.72
N THR A 102 6.11 -1.56 7.72
CA THR A 102 5.28 -2.43 8.57
C THR A 102 6.14 -3.23 9.54
N PHE A 103 5.66 -3.37 10.77
CA PHE A 103 6.28 -4.13 11.85
C PHE A 103 5.24 -5.09 12.44
N ASP A 104 5.47 -6.39 12.37
CA ASP A 104 4.54 -7.38 12.94
C ASP A 104 4.85 -7.67 14.42
N ASP A 105 4.10 -8.61 15.00
CA ASP A 105 4.22 -9.17 16.36
C ASP A 105 4.07 -8.23 17.57
N GLY A 106 4.25 -6.92 17.43
CA GLY A 106 4.12 -5.97 18.54
C GLY A 106 5.28 -6.02 19.54
N LEU A 107 6.50 -6.26 19.07
CA LEU A 107 7.70 -6.40 19.91
C LEU A 107 8.19 -5.07 20.50
N LEU A 108 8.69 -5.11 21.74
CA LEU A 108 9.21 -3.96 22.50
C LEU A 108 10.47 -3.35 21.87
N ASN A 109 11.30 -4.16 21.23
CA ASN A 109 12.53 -3.67 20.61
C ASN A 109 12.25 -2.69 19.44
N ASN A 110 11.07 -2.76 18.81
CA ASN A 110 10.60 -1.74 17.85
C ASN A 110 10.36 -0.36 18.49
N LEU A 111 9.98 -0.31 19.77
CA LEU A 111 9.96 0.94 20.54
C LEU A 111 11.39 1.39 20.90
N GLN A 112 12.23 0.47 21.39
CA GLN A 112 13.56 0.80 21.89
C GLN A 112 14.53 1.25 20.79
N TYR A 113 14.45 0.64 19.61
CA TYR A 113 15.46 0.77 18.55
C TYR A 113 14.89 1.26 17.21
N ALA A 114 13.71 0.80 16.78
CA ALA A 114 13.15 1.23 15.50
C ALA A 114 12.52 2.64 15.56
N GLU A 115 11.75 2.98 16.60
CA GLU A 115 11.11 4.29 16.73
C GLU A 115 12.10 5.49 16.73
N PRO A 116 13.24 5.45 17.45
CA PRO A 116 14.22 6.53 17.41
C PRO A 116 14.80 6.74 16.00
N LEU A 117 15.15 5.66 15.29
CA LEU A 117 15.71 5.72 13.94
C LEU A 117 14.68 6.19 12.91
N LEU A 118 13.43 5.71 13.01
CA LEU A 118 12.31 6.24 12.20
C LEU A 118 12.14 7.74 12.38
N ARG A 119 12.20 8.24 13.62
CA ARG A 119 12.13 9.68 13.92
C ARG A 119 13.30 10.46 13.35
N GLN A 120 14.53 9.96 13.49
CA GLN A 120 15.74 10.58 12.98
C GLN A 120 15.68 10.81 11.46
N HIS A 121 15.15 9.84 10.72
CA HIS A 121 14.99 9.92 9.25
C HIS A 121 13.63 10.49 8.79
N GLY A 122 12.80 10.99 9.71
CA GLY A 122 11.49 11.59 9.38
C GLY A 122 10.41 10.61 8.89
N PHE A 123 10.63 9.30 9.04
CA PHE A 123 9.71 8.26 8.61
C PHE A 123 8.65 7.91 9.68
N ARG A 124 7.56 7.30 9.18
CA ARG A 124 6.45 6.77 9.97
C ARG A 124 6.19 5.32 9.56
N ALA A 125 5.69 4.54 10.51
CA ALA A 125 5.43 3.12 10.33
C ALA A 125 4.06 2.71 10.89
N ILE A 126 3.61 1.50 10.56
CA ILE A 126 2.52 0.82 11.25
C ILE A 126 3.03 -0.44 11.93
N CYS A 127 2.65 -0.65 13.19
CA CYS A 127 2.92 -1.89 13.91
C CYS A 127 1.62 -2.69 14.08
N TYR A 128 1.61 -3.96 13.71
CA TYR A 128 0.47 -4.85 13.85
C TYR A 128 0.62 -5.70 15.12
N LEU A 129 -0.36 -5.59 16.02
CA LEU A 129 -0.28 -6.19 17.35
C LEU A 129 -1.01 -7.53 17.40
N ILE A 130 -0.34 -8.58 17.92
CA ILE A 130 -1.02 -9.78 18.42
C ILE A 130 -1.67 -9.39 19.75
N ILE A 131 -2.99 -9.20 19.75
CA ILE A 131 -3.70 -8.49 20.83
C ILE A 131 -3.48 -9.15 22.21
N ASP A 132 -3.52 -10.47 22.29
CA ASP A 132 -3.34 -11.22 23.54
C ASP A 132 -1.88 -11.26 24.03
N ARG A 133 -0.92 -10.75 23.25
CA ARG A 133 0.48 -10.58 23.67
C ARG A 133 0.75 -9.20 24.24
N VAL A 134 -0.16 -8.23 24.05
CA VAL A 134 0.01 -6.87 24.59
C VAL A 134 -0.51 -6.79 26.02
N ALA A 135 0.42 -6.70 26.97
CA ALA A 135 0.14 -6.61 28.40
C ALA A 135 -0.44 -5.23 28.80
N ASP A 136 -1.14 -5.13 29.93
CA ASP A 136 -1.67 -3.83 30.39
C ASP A 136 -0.56 -2.89 30.87
N ALA A 137 0.36 -3.42 31.69
CA ALA A 137 1.47 -2.69 32.30
C ALA A 137 2.80 -3.46 32.14
N PRO A 138 3.97 -2.80 32.33
CA PRO A 138 5.28 -3.44 32.20
C PRO A 138 5.54 -4.64 33.13
N ALA A 139 4.84 -4.72 34.27
CA ALA A 139 4.97 -5.83 35.21
C ALA A 139 4.39 -7.15 34.66
N ASP A 140 3.36 -7.08 33.82
CA ASP A 140 2.67 -8.24 33.23
C ASP A 140 3.21 -8.60 31.84
N ARG A 141 4.40 -8.10 31.49
CA ARG A 141 4.91 -8.14 30.11
C ARG A 141 5.04 -9.57 29.60
N ARG A 142 4.33 -9.84 28.51
CA ARG A 142 4.36 -11.13 27.81
C ARG A 142 5.48 -11.16 26.77
N THR A 143 5.86 -12.36 26.36
CA THR A 143 6.81 -12.59 25.28
C THR A 143 6.14 -13.25 24.07
N TRP A 144 6.77 -13.07 22.91
CA TRP A 144 6.49 -13.76 21.67
C TRP A 144 7.81 -14.08 20.97
N ARG A 145 8.04 -15.35 20.62
CA ARG A 145 9.32 -15.83 20.06
C ARG A 145 10.53 -15.34 20.87
N GLU A 146 10.45 -15.54 22.19
CA GLU A 146 11.46 -15.12 23.20
C GLU A 146 11.67 -13.61 23.35
N ALA A 147 11.21 -12.78 22.41
CA ALA A 147 11.26 -11.33 22.50
C ALA A 147 10.13 -10.75 23.40
N PRO A 148 10.41 -9.72 24.21
CA PRO A 148 9.39 -9.00 24.98
C PRO A 148 8.40 -8.26 24.06
N CYS A 149 7.11 -8.36 24.34
CA CYS A 149 6.05 -7.61 23.64
C CYS A 149 5.82 -6.24 24.29
N LEU A 150 5.21 -5.32 23.53
CA LEU A 150 4.73 -4.02 24.01
C LEU A 150 3.62 -4.17 25.05
N THR A 151 3.44 -3.12 25.85
CA THR A 151 2.29 -2.91 26.74
C THR A 151 1.30 -1.91 26.12
N TRP A 152 0.06 -1.89 26.58
CA TRP A 152 -0.93 -0.91 26.12
C TRP A 152 -0.56 0.52 26.53
N GLU A 153 0.18 0.70 27.63
CA GLU A 153 0.75 2.00 28.00
C GLU A 153 1.75 2.50 26.95
N GLU A 154 2.70 1.65 26.54
CA GLU A 154 3.69 1.94 25.51
C GLU A 154 3.04 2.18 24.14
N VAL A 155 2.06 1.34 23.74
CA VAL A 155 1.27 1.53 22.50
C VAL A 155 0.60 2.91 22.52
N ARG A 156 -0.05 3.30 23.62
CA ARG A 156 -0.65 4.65 23.75
C ARG A 156 0.40 5.76 23.69
N ALA A 157 1.59 5.56 24.26
CA ALA A 157 2.67 6.53 24.20
C ALA A 157 3.24 6.71 22.78
N MET A 158 3.48 5.62 22.05
CA MET A 158 3.89 5.61 20.64
C MET A 158 2.82 6.26 19.74
N GLN A 159 1.53 5.97 19.98
CA GLN A 159 0.43 6.62 19.26
C GLN A 159 0.39 8.14 19.46
N ARG A 160 0.72 8.64 20.66
CA ARG A 160 0.83 10.08 20.94
C ARG A 160 2.02 10.72 20.23
N ARG A 161 3.15 10.01 20.10
CA ARG A 161 4.32 10.47 19.33
C ARG A 161 4.08 10.48 17.82
N GLY A 162 3.21 9.61 17.31
CA GLY A 162 2.72 9.63 15.93
C GLY A 162 3.66 9.04 14.86
N THR A 163 4.88 8.67 15.25
CA THR A 163 5.83 7.88 14.45
C THR A 163 5.24 6.52 14.08
N PHE A 164 4.67 5.81 15.05
CA PHE A 164 3.90 4.60 14.82
C PHE A 164 2.39 4.87 14.80
N SER A 165 1.71 4.33 13.78
CA SER A 165 0.32 3.90 13.88
C SER A 165 0.26 2.42 14.23
N PHE A 166 -0.93 1.91 14.59
CA PHE A 166 -1.08 0.51 14.97
C PHE A 166 -2.28 -0.13 14.28
N GLY A 167 -2.13 -1.40 13.91
CA GLY A 167 -3.16 -2.29 13.39
C GLY A 167 -3.25 -3.57 14.21
N VAL A 168 -4.04 -4.53 13.72
CA VAL A 168 -4.24 -5.84 14.37
C VAL A 168 -3.50 -6.93 13.59
N HIS A 169 -2.69 -7.74 14.27
CA HIS A 169 -2.12 -8.99 13.75
C HIS A 169 -2.76 -10.15 14.54
N SER A 170 -4.02 -10.46 14.26
CA SER A 170 -4.89 -11.39 15.04
C SER A 170 -5.17 -11.05 16.51
N LEU A 171 -6.05 -11.87 17.12
CA LEU A 171 -6.18 -11.96 18.57
C LEU A 171 -4.96 -12.69 19.19
N ALA A 172 -4.68 -13.91 18.74
CA ALA A 172 -3.76 -14.86 19.40
C ALA A 172 -2.73 -15.55 18.47
N HIS A 173 -2.71 -15.19 17.19
CA HIS A 173 -1.86 -15.71 16.12
C HIS A 173 -2.08 -17.22 15.86
N THR A 174 -3.34 -17.62 15.67
CA THR A 174 -3.69 -19.02 15.38
C THR A 174 -3.36 -19.37 13.91
N PRO A 175 -2.82 -20.57 13.65
CA PRO A 175 -2.56 -21.04 12.28
C PRO A 175 -3.83 -21.50 11.55
N ASP A 176 -4.93 -21.78 12.26
CA ASP A 176 -6.22 -22.14 11.67
C ASP A 176 -7.00 -20.87 11.25
N PRO A 177 -7.23 -20.63 9.93
CA PRO A 177 -7.87 -19.42 9.45
C PRO A 177 -9.36 -19.32 9.80
N ARG A 178 -10.05 -20.45 10.11
CA ARG A 178 -11.46 -20.43 10.53
C ARG A 178 -11.58 -19.91 11.95
N ARG A 179 -10.75 -20.45 12.86
CA ARG A 179 -10.63 -19.93 14.24
C ARG A 179 -10.14 -18.49 14.25
N GLU A 180 -9.22 -18.11 13.36
CA GLU A 180 -8.79 -16.72 13.25
C GLU A 180 -9.97 -15.81 12.89
N ALA A 181 -10.75 -16.18 11.86
CA ALA A 181 -11.91 -15.43 11.38
C ALA A 181 -12.95 -15.13 12.48
N GLU A 182 -13.22 -16.11 13.35
CA GLU A 182 -14.12 -15.95 14.51
C GLU A 182 -13.66 -14.85 15.49
N THR A 183 -12.35 -14.60 15.59
CA THR A 183 -11.77 -13.66 16.57
C THR A 183 -11.55 -12.23 16.06
N VAL A 184 -11.60 -12.00 14.74
CA VAL A 184 -11.21 -10.73 14.11
C VAL A 184 -11.96 -9.51 14.68
N ALA A 185 -13.28 -9.63 14.84
CA ALA A 185 -14.12 -8.56 15.40
C ALA A 185 -13.78 -8.29 16.88
N SER A 186 -13.56 -9.35 17.67
CA SER A 186 -13.17 -9.27 19.08
C SER A 186 -11.80 -8.65 19.26
N ALA A 187 -10.82 -8.98 18.41
CA ALA A 187 -9.48 -8.38 18.39
C ALA A 187 -9.57 -6.86 18.11
N ARG A 188 -10.36 -6.46 17.09
CA ARG A 188 -10.61 -5.05 16.77
C ARG A 188 -11.26 -4.30 17.94
N GLN A 189 -12.23 -4.92 18.60
CA GLN A 189 -12.94 -4.33 19.73
C GLN A 189 -12.03 -4.21 20.98
N ALA A 190 -11.19 -5.22 21.25
CA ALA A 190 -10.23 -5.22 22.35
C ALA A 190 -9.19 -4.09 22.18
N PHE A 191 -8.62 -3.95 20.98
CA PHE A 191 -7.75 -2.81 20.65
C PHE A 191 -8.46 -1.47 20.91
N ARG A 192 -9.71 -1.32 20.46
CA ARG A 192 -10.50 -0.09 20.67
C ARG A 192 -10.71 0.20 22.16
N ARG A 193 -11.03 -0.80 22.98
CA ARG A 193 -11.18 -0.65 24.44
C ARG A 193 -9.88 -0.15 25.10
N ARG A 194 -8.72 -0.68 24.69
CA ARG A 194 -7.41 -0.35 25.30
C ARG A 194 -6.79 0.97 24.82
N THR A 195 -7.18 1.48 23.65
CA THR A 195 -6.59 2.68 23.02
C THR A 195 -7.55 3.85 22.79
N GLY A 196 -8.87 3.63 22.89
CA GLY A 196 -9.89 4.60 22.51
C GLY A 196 -10.06 4.78 20.99
N ARG A 197 -9.29 4.08 20.15
CA ARG A 197 -9.30 4.21 18.68
C ARG A 197 -9.59 2.87 18.01
N SER A 198 -10.44 2.87 17.00
CA SER A 198 -10.61 1.68 16.14
C SER A 198 -9.44 1.59 15.15
N PRO A 199 -8.77 0.44 15.01
CA PRO A 199 -7.75 0.26 13.99
C PRO A 199 -8.41 0.09 12.62
N ASP A 200 -7.75 0.57 11.57
CA ASP A 200 -8.24 0.60 10.18
C ASP A 200 -7.52 -0.39 9.25
N SER A 201 -6.41 -0.98 9.71
CA SER A 201 -5.62 -1.99 9.00
C SER A 201 -5.44 -3.29 9.78
N PHE A 202 -5.49 -4.42 9.08
CA PHE A 202 -5.20 -5.77 9.58
C PHE A 202 -3.92 -6.34 8.94
N CYS A 203 -3.30 -7.33 9.56
CA CYS A 203 -2.22 -8.12 8.98
C CYS A 203 -2.54 -9.59 9.19
N TYR A 204 -2.61 -10.38 8.12
CA TYR A 204 -2.97 -11.80 8.22
C TYR A 204 -1.82 -12.60 8.84
N PRO A 205 -2.06 -13.37 9.93
CA PRO A 205 -1.10 -14.34 10.44
C PRO A 205 -0.59 -15.25 9.32
N HIS A 206 0.71 -15.55 9.33
CA HIS A 206 1.36 -16.35 8.28
C HIS A 206 1.24 -15.78 6.84
N GLY A 207 0.76 -14.54 6.70
CA GLY A 207 0.73 -13.80 5.44
C GLY A 207 -0.31 -14.26 4.41
N GLN A 208 -1.27 -15.13 4.76
CA GLN A 208 -2.26 -15.67 3.83
C GLN A 208 -3.67 -15.13 4.11
N ALA A 209 -4.38 -14.74 3.05
CA ALA A 209 -5.77 -14.26 3.12
C ALA A 209 -6.73 -15.25 2.43
N PRO A 210 -7.05 -16.39 3.05
CA PRO A 210 -8.13 -17.27 2.57
C PRO A 210 -9.49 -16.58 2.77
N ASP A 211 -10.47 -16.89 1.91
CA ASP A 211 -11.71 -16.10 1.81
C ASP A 211 -12.46 -15.96 3.13
N VAL A 212 -12.62 -17.05 3.91
CA VAL A 212 -13.27 -17.01 5.23
C VAL A 212 -12.68 -15.95 6.18
N LEU A 213 -11.36 -15.76 6.13
CA LEU A 213 -10.66 -14.78 6.96
C LEU A 213 -10.69 -13.38 6.33
N ARG A 214 -10.56 -13.27 5.00
CA ARG A 214 -10.69 -12.00 4.26
C ARG A 214 -12.09 -11.40 4.45
N GLU A 215 -13.13 -12.22 4.40
CA GLU A 215 -14.52 -11.84 4.65
C GLU A 215 -14.75 -11.39 6.09
N ALA A 216 -14.20 -12.11 7.08
CA ALA A 216 -14.25 -11.67 8.48
C ALA A 216 -13.53 -10.33 8.72
N VAL A 217 -12.38 -10.10 8.07
CA VAL A 217 -11.67 -8.81 8.09
C VAL A 217 -12.49 -7.69 7.44
N GLN A 218 -13.16 -7.97 6.33
CA GLN A 218 -14.07 -7.03 5.68
C GLN A 218 -15.29 -6.70 6.56
N ALA A 219 -15.96 -7.73 7.10
CA ALA A 219 -17.16 -7.61 7.95
C ALA A 219 -16.86 -6.92 9.29
N ALA A 220 -15.69 -7.17 9.88
CA ALA A 220 -15.19 -6.45 11.06
C ALA A 220 -14.89 -4.96 10.77
N GLY A 221 -14.90 -4.53 9.50
CA GLY A 221 -14.82 -3.14 9.07
C GLY A 221 -13.40 -2.58 8.96
N PHE A 222 -12.40 -3.45 8.71
CA PHE A 222 -11.07 -3.00 8.29
C PHE A 222 -11.12 -2.45 6.85
N THR A 223 -10.24 -1.51 6.54
CA THR A 223 -10.19 -0.82 5.23
C THR A 223 -8.96 -1.18 4.40
N THR A 224 -7.95 -1.75 5.05
CA THR A 224 -6.74 -2.31 4.43
C THR A 224 -6.33 -3.58 5.16
N ALA A 225 -5.68 -4.52 4.46
CA ALA A 225 -5.05 -5.67 5.10
C ALA A 225 -3.81 -6.18 4.33
N MET A 226 -2.86 -6.76 5.07
CA MET A 226 -1.51 -7.11 4.56
C MET A 226 -1.28 -8.61 4.45
N VAL A 227 -0.79 -9.07 3.30
CA VAL A 227 -0.32 -10.45 3.03
C VAL A 227 1.21 -10.51 2.88
N CYS A 228 1.77 -11.72 2.85
CA CYS A 228 3.19 -11.96 2.56
C CYS A 228 3.32 -12.70 1.22
N GLU A 229 3.55 -11.94 0.15
CA GLU A 229 3.72 -12.45 -1.22
C GLU A 229 5.10 -12.09 -1.80
N ASP A 230 5.93 -11.39 -1.03
CA ASP A 230 7.32 -11.06 -1.35
C ASP A 230 7.52 -10.22 -2.64
N THR A 231 6.46 -9.48 -3.00
CA THR A 231 6.33 -8.62 -4.19
C THR A 231 5.92 -7.18 -3.83
N TRP A 232 6.08 -6.26 -4.77
CA TRP A 232 5.74 -4.84 -4.61
C TRP A 232 4.24 -4.61 -4.79
N HIS A 233 3.65 -3.71 -3.99
CA HIS A 233 2.30 -3.23 -4.24
C HIS A 233 2.33 -2.13 -5.31
N VAL A 234 1.78 -2.43 -6.49
CA VAL A 234 1.48 -1.45 -7.53
C VAL A 234 0.11 -0.85 -7.23
N PHE A 235 0.06 0.40 -6.77
CA PHE A 235 -1.21 1.06 -6.44
C PHE A 235 -2.01 1.41 -7.71
N SER A 236 -3.25 0.95 -7.73
CA SER A 236 -4.29 1.14 -8.74
C SER A 236 -5.64 1.35 -8.04
N PRO A 237 -6.57 2.14 -8.62
CA PRO A 237 -7.95 2.24 -8.14
C PRO A 237 -8.68 0.88 -8.01
N THR A 238 -8.22 -0.17 -8.70
CA THR A 238 -8.87 -1.48 -8.76
C THR A 238 -8.28 -2.55 -7.83
N ASN A 239 -7.17 -2.30 -7.11
CA ASN A 239 -6.61 -3.34 -6.23
C ASN A 239 -7.57 -3.67 -5.07
N ASP A 240 -7.55 -4.94 -4.65
CA ASP A 240 -8.08 -5.30 -3.34
C ASP A 240 -7.15 -4.77 -2.23
N LEU A 241 -7.59 -3.70 -1.56
CA LEU A 241 -6.87 -3.15 -0.42
C LEU A 241 -6.91 -4.08 0.81
N LEU A 242 -7.76 -5.10 0.84
CA LEU A 242 -7.73 -6.18 1.84
C LEU A 242 -6.74 -7.30 1.50
N ARG A 243 -5.94 -7.15 0.44
CA ARG A 243 -4.84 -8.05 0.07
C ARG A 243 -3.63 -7.27 -0.48
N ILE A 244 -3.05 -6.40 0.33
CA ILE A 244 -1.86 -5.62 -0.03
C ILE A 244 -0.61 -6.51 0.16
N PRO A 245 0.18 -6.78 -0.90
CA PRO A 245 1.40 -7.56 -0.78
C PRO A 245 2.52 -6.77 -0.08
N ARG A 246 3.38 -7.51 0.62
CA ARG A 246 4.58 -7.01 1.29
C ARG A 246 5.82 -7.71 0.81
N VAL A 247 6.95 -7.03 0.93
CA VAL A 247 8.30 -7.57 0.73
C VAL A 247 8.94 -7.82 2.09
N SER A 248 9.33 -9.07 2.37
CA SER A 248 10.09 -9.44 3.57
C SER A 248 11.45 -8.73 3.62
N VAL A 249 11.77 -8.12 4.75
CA VAL A 249 13.12 -7.63 5.05
C VAL A 249 13.79 -8.61 6.00
N TYR A 250 14.65 -9.46 5.45
CA TYR A 250 15.41 -10.45 6.22
C TYR A 250 16.66 -9.85 6.85
N GLY A 251 16.98 -10.28 8.06
CA GLY A 251 18.15 -9.84 8.82
C GLY A 251 19.02 -11.01 9.30
N GLY A 252 19.60 -10.84 10.49
CA GLY A 252 20.60 -11.76 11.06
C GLY A 252 21.81 -11.99 10.15
N ARG A 253 22.52 -13.09 10.38
CA ARG A 253 23.52 -13.65 9.45
C ARG A 253 22.89 -14.51 8.33
N HIS A 254 21.56 -14.49 8.17
CA HIS A 254 20.85 -15.33 7.21
C HIS A 254 21.23 -15.01 5.74
N PRO A 255 21.37 -16.00 4.84
CA PRO A 255 21.78 -15.76 3.45
C PRO A 255 20.86 -14.79 2.68
N LYS A 256 19.54 -14.92 2.87
CA LYS A 256 18.53 -14.09 2.16
C LYS A 256 18.56 -12.60 2.50
N ARG A 257 19.34 -12.17 3.51
CA ARG A 257 19.52 -10.72 3.81
C ARG A 257 20.02 -9.95 2.58
N HIS A 258 20.88 -10.59 1.77
CA HIS A 258 21.52 -9.97 0.60
C HIS A 258 20.58 -9.88 -0.62
N GLU A 259 19.67 -10.85 -0.80
CA GLU A 259 18.69 -10.88 -1.91
C GLU A 259 17.82 -9.62 -1.99
N ARG A 260 17.65 -8.93 -0.85
CA ARG A 260 16.83 -7.72 -0.72
C ARG A 260 17.63 -6.41 -0.69
N HIS A 261 18.97 -6.44 -0.70
CA HIS A 261 19.78 -5.21 -0.70
C HIS A 261 19.55 -4.34 -1.96
N GLY A 262 19.19 -4.96 -3.09
CA GLY A 262 18.82 -4.23 -4.31
C GLY A 262 17.59 -3.33 -4.17
N LEU A 263 16.64 -3.62 -3.26
CA LEU A 263 15.49 -2.74 -3.00
C LEU A 263 15.91 -1.38 -2.43
N PHE A 264 17.03 -1.34 -1.70
CA PHE A 264 17.53 -0.14 -1.05
C PHE A 264 18.62 0.57 -1.89
N ARG A 265 19.27 -0.13 -2.82
CA ARG A 265 20.35 0.43 -3.64
C ARG A 265 19.91 0.83 -5.05
N ASP A 266 18.97 0.10 -5.67
CA ASP A 266 18.68 0.19 -7.11
C ASP A 266 17.17 0.29 -7.43
N ALA A 267 16.41 1.13 -6.73
CA ALA A 267 15.02 1.44 -7.11
C ALA A 267 14.89 2.27 -8.42
N ALA A 268 15.98 2.41 -9.17
CA ALA A 268 16.00 2.86 -10.57
C ALA A 268 15.95 1.69 -11.58
N ALA A 269 16.35 0.48 -11.17
CA ALA A 269 16.46 -0.70 -12.05
C ALA A 269 15.20 -1.60 -12.01
N ALA A 270 14.44 -1.57 -10.92
CA ALA A 270 13.22 -2.37 -10.76
C ALA A 270 12.00 -1.80 -11.50
N ARG A 271 12.09 -1.66 -12.83
CA ARG A 271 10.88 -1.63 -13.69
C ARG A 271 10.57 -3.08 -14.06
N PRO A 272 9.34 -3.60 -13.84
CA PRO A 272 8.96 -4.83 -14.52
C PRO A 272 9.09 -4.61 -16.03
N ALA A 273 9.59 -5.60 -16.76
CA ALA A 273 9.66 -5.52 -18.21
C ALA A 273 8.26 -5.20 -18.74
N ALA A 274 8.15 -4.14 -19.54
CA ALA A 274 6.91 -3.86 -20.25
C ALA A 274 6.56 -5.10 -21.06
N THR A 275 5.32 -5.59 -20.92
CA THR A 275 4.80 -6.72 -21.68
C THR A 275 5.16 -6.55 -23.15
N SER A 276 5.80 -7.56 -23.73
CA SER A 276 6.27 -7.54 -25.12
C SER A 276 5.17 -7.02 -26.05
N PRO A 277 5.48 -6.12 -27.01
CA PRO A 277 4.49 -5.71 -27.98
C PRO A 277 3.97 -6.95 -28.73
N GLN A 278 2.66 -7.01 -28.94
CA GLN A 278 2.10 -7.93 -29.94
C GLN A 278 2.85 -7.72 -31.26
N PRO A 279 3.24 -8.79 -31.97
CA PRO A 279 3.80 -8.63 -33.30
C PRO A 279 2.73 -7.99 -34.20
N ASP A 280 3.06 -6.83 -34.75
CA ASP A 280 2.21 -6.11 -35.69
C ASP A 280 1.92 -6.97 -36.93
N ARG A 281 0.76 -6.73 -37.53
CA ARG A 281 0.33 -7.37 -38.78
C ARG A 281 1.31 -7.04 -39.91
N ALA A 282 2.09 -8.02 -40.35
CA ALA A 282 2.88 -7.93 -41.57
C ALA A 282 2.30 -8.85 -42.66
N GLY A 283 1.81 -8.25 -43.74
CA GLY A 283 1.66 -8.86 -45.07
C GLY A 283 0.66 -10.01 -45.24
N GLU A 284 -0.51 -9.70 -45.81
CA GLU A 284 -1.21 -10.67 -46.66
C GLU A 284 -0.34 -10.99 -47.90
N PRO A 285 -0.05 -12.27 -48.20
CA PRO A 285 0.43 -12.68 -49.52
C PRO A 285 -0.78 -12.84 -50.46
N ALA A 286 -0.67 -12.30 -51.68
CA ALA A 286 -1.72 -12.44 -52.70
C ALA A 286 -1.97 -13.92 -53.07
N PRO A 287 -3.22 -14.31 -53.41
CA PRO A 287 -3.55 -15.70 -53.69
C PRO A 287 -2.93 -16.22 -54.99
N ALA A 288 -2.30 -17.40 -54.94
CA ALA A 288 -1.74 -18.08 -56.09
C ALA A 288 -2.85 -18.62 -57.04
N PRO A 289 -2.61 -18.67 -58.37
CA PRO A 289 -3.61 -19.10 -59.34
C PRO A 289 -3.89 -20.61 -59.26
N ARG A 290 -5.14 -21.00 -59.56
CA ARG A 290 -5.60 -22.40 -59.58
C ARG A 290 -5.00 -23.17 -60.76
N PRO A 291 -4.50 -24.41 -60.58
CA PRO A 291 -4.15 -25.29 -61.68
C PRO A 291 -5.40 -25.88 -62.37
N ALA A 292 -5.26 -26.19 -63.67
CA ALA A 292 -6.33 -26.74 -64.50
C ALA A 292 -6.60 -28.23 -64.25
N VAL A 293 -7.74 -28.71 -64.73
CA VAL A 293 -8.33 -30.03 -64.40
C VAL A 293 -8.28 -31.00 -65.60
N HIS A 294 -8.31 -32.31 -65.30
CA HIS A 294 -8.62 -33.48 -66.16
C HIS A 294 -7.44 -34.23 -66.82
N PRO A 295 -7.61 -35.54 -67.19
CA PRO A 295 -8.75 -36.44 -66.96
C PRO A 295 -8.44 -37.76 -66.19
N HIS A 296 -9.50 -38.52 -65.89
CA HIS A 296 -9.47 -39.86 -65.26
C HIS A 296 -8.87 -40.98 -66.14
N PRO A 297 -8.58 -42.14 -65.52
CA PRO A 297 -9.27 -43.37 -65.93
C PRO A 297 -9.91 -44.18 -64.77
N ILE A 298 -10.85 -45.06 -65.15
CA ILE A 298 -11.73 -45.96 -64.38
C ILE A 298 -11.52 -47.40 -64.97
N PRO A 299 -11.95 -48.55 -64.39
CA PRO A 299 -12.19 -49.03 -63.01
C PRO A 299 -11.30 -50.25 -62.63
N LYS A 300 -11.57 -50.93 -61.49
CA LYS A 300 -11.66 -52.41 -61.37
C LYS A 300 -12.30 -52.90 -60.05
N HIS A 301 -13.14 -53.93 -60.13
CA HIS A 301 -13.81 -54.70 -59.05
C HIS A 301 -13.96 -56.17 -59.53
N PRO A 302 -14.36 -57.16 -58.69
CA PRO A 302 -13.91 -57.52 -57.33
C PRO A 302 -12.96 -58.76 -57.49
N PRO A 303 -13.27 -60.07 -57.25
CA PRO A 303 -14.04 -60.83 -56.22
C PRO A 303 -13.11 -61.50 -55.16
N PRO A 304 -13.57 -62.40 -54.24
CA PRO A 304 -14.93 -62.79 -53.84
C PRO A 304 -15.37 -62.33 -52.43
#